data_AF-X1HEW1-F1
#
_entry.id   AF-X1HEW1-F1
#
_cell.length_a   1.000
_cell.length_b   1.000
_cell.length_c   1.000
_cell.angle_alpha   90.00
_cell.angle_beta   90.00
_cell.angle_gamma   90.00
#
_symmetry.space_group_name_H-M   'P 1'
#
loop_
_entity.id
_entity.type
_entity.pdbx_description
1 polymer ?
#
loop_
_entity_poly.entity_id
_entity_poly.type
_entity_poly.pdbx_seq_one_letter_code
_entity_poly.pdbx_strand_id
1 'polypeptide(L)'
;RYFTLSRAVDDILDYCYSTVDEMGIFNVKPNAYLISMVVVLGEATEQIHLAVQQLGKQPQAILEHATRAKKLENRVEGLYRKALSELFKGADEVSEVLDILKMREIYRHVSNAADRIDEAANVLSDIAVKIT
;
A
#
# COMPACT_ATOMS: atom_id res chain seq x y z
N ARG A 1 -6.93 -19.16 -6.46
CA ARG A 1 -7.40 -17.84 -6.91
C ARG A 1 -8.19 -17.12 -5.84
N TYR A 2 -9.38 -17.59 -5.45
CA TYR A 2 -10.10 -16.97 -4.32
C TYR A 2 -9.32 -17.05 -2.99
N PHE A 3 -8.67 -18.18 -2.71
CA PHE A 3 -7.76 -18.30 -1.56
C PHE A 3 -6.58 -17.32 -1.64
N THR A 4 -5.94 -17.21 -2.82
CA THR A 4 -4.83 -16.27 -3.07
C THR A 4 -5.28 -14.81 -2.90
N LEU A 5 -6.47 -14.47 -3.39
CA LEU A 5 -7.06 -13.15 -3.23
C LEU A 5 -7.35 -12.85 -1.76
N SER A 6 -7.96 -13.80 -1.05
CA SER A 6 -8.21 -13.67 0.39
C SER A 6 -6.92 -13.43 1.16
N ARG A 7 -5.85 -14.16 0.85
CA ARG A 7 -4.54 -13.96 1.46
C ARG A 7 -3.96 -12.57 1.14
N ALA A 8 -4.01 -12.13 -0.12
CA ALA A 8 -3.49 -10.81 -0.48
C ALA A 8 -4.26 -9.68 0.24
N VAL A 9 -5.58 -9.82 0.42
CA VAL A 9 -6.41 -8.88 1.20
C VAL A 9 -6.05 -8.91 2.68
N ASP A 10 -5.84 -10.10 3.24
CA ASP A 10 -5.38 -10.27 4.62
C ASP A 10 -4.01 -9.61 4.84
N ASP A 11 -3.06 -9.84 3.92
CA ASP A 11 -1.72 -9.22 3.98
C ASP A 11 -1.79 -7.67 3.94
N ILE A 12 -2.73 -7.08 3.18
CA ILE A 12 -2.95 -5.61 3.19
C ILE A 12 -3.35 -5.14 4.59
N LEU A 13 -4.27 -5.85 5.25
CA LEU A 13 -4.73 -5.52 6.59
C LEU A 13 -3.60 -5.67 7.61
N ASP A 14 -2.84 -6.77 7.54
CA ASP A 14 -1.70 -7.02 8.42
C ASP A 14 -0.63 -5.93 8.34
N TYR A 15 -0.32 -5.45 7.13
CA TYR A 15 0.57 -4.30 6.98
C TYR A 15 -0.02 -3.02 7.56
N CYS A 16 -1.31 -2.77 7.40
CA CYS A 16 -1.96 -1.59 7.99
C CYS A 16 -1.89 -1.63 9.52
N TYR A 17 -2.19 -2.78 10.13
CA TYR A 17 -2.13 -2.96 11.59
C TYR A 17 -0.69 -2.84 12.11
N SER A 18 0.24 -3.60 11.53
CA SER A 18 1.65 -3.57 11.94
C SER A 18 2.28 -2.18 11.78
N THR A 19 1.91 -1.42 10.74
CA THR A 19 2.36 -0.02 10.60
C THR A 19 1.97 0.83 11.81
N VAL A 20 0.72 0.71 12.27
CA VAL A 20 0.22 1.49 13.42
C VAL A 20 0.92 1.05 14.71
N ASP A 21 1.08 -0.26 14.92
CA ASP A 21 1.77 -0.81 16.08
C ASP A 21 3.24 -0.35 16.12
N GLU A 22 3.94 -0.42 15.00
CA GLU A 22 5.34 0.02 14.89
C GLU A 22 5.51 1.52 15.08
N MET A 23 4.56 2.34 14.61
CA MET A 23 4.56 3.77 14.93
C MET A 23 4.51 4.00 16.44
N GLY A 24 3.73 3.20 17.18
CA GLY A 24 3.69 3.22 18.64
C GLY A 24 5.01 2.77 19.28
N ILE A 25 5.57 1.64 18.83
CA ILE A 25 6.83 1.07 19.34
C ILE A 25 8.01 2.03 19.12
N PHE A 26 8.11 2.63 17.93
CA PHE A 26 9.18 3.55 17.58
C PHE A 26 8.92 4.99 18.05
N ASN A 27 7.73 5.28 18.59
CA ASN A 27 7.28 6.62 18.96
C ASN A 27 7.40 7.62 17.78
N VAL A 28 6.98 7.18 16.59
CA VAL A 28 7.01 7.97 15.35
C VAL A 28 5.68 8.70 15.18
N LYS A 29 5.75 10.02 14.99
CA LYS A 29 4.58 10.84 14.64
C LYS A 29 4.42 10.94 13.11
N PRO A 30 3.18 11.00 12.60
CA PRO A 30 2.96 11.16 11.17
C PRO A 30 3.46 12.51 10.67
N ASN A 31 3.99 12.52 9.45
CA ASN A 31 4.32 13.73 8.70
C ASN A 31 3.50 13.80 7.40
N ALA A 32 3.70 14.88 6.63
CA ALA A 32 2.94 15.12 5.41
C ALA A 32 3.11 14.00 4.36
N TYR A 33 4.30 13.40 4.25
CA TYR A 33 4.54 12.29 3.32
C TYR A 33 3.82 11.02 3.77
N LEU A 34 3.91 10.64 5.04
CA LEU A 34 3.22 9.46 5.56
C LEU A 34 1.70 9.58 5.37
N ILE A 35 1.13 10.74 5.72
CA ILE A 35 -0.30 11.01 5.53
C ILE A 35 -0.67 10.88 4.05
N SER A 36 0.13 11.46 3.15
CA SER A 36 -0.11 11.36 1.70
C SER A 36 -0.06 9.92 1.20
N MET A 37 0.90 9.12 1.67
CA MET A 37 1.01 7.71 1.29
C MET A 37 -0.19 6.90 1.77
N VAL A 38 -0.62 7.07 3.03
CA VAL A 38 -1.75 6.35 3.62
C VAL A 38 -3.08 6.73 2.94
N VAL A 39 -3.27 8.01 2.57
CA VAL A 39 -4.46 8.44 1.80
C VAL A 39 -4.53 7.70 0.47
N VAL A 40 -3.42 7.64 -0.28
CA VAL A 40 -3.38 6.94 -1.58
C VAL A 40 -3.55 5.43 -1.40
N LEU A 41 -2.98 4.84 -0.35
CA LEU A 41 -3.17 3.43 -0.01
C LEU A 41 -4.66 3.11 0.28
N GLY A 42 -5.35 4.00 1.01
CA GLY A 42 -6.78 3.90 1.26
C GLY A 42 -7.61 3.96 -0.03
N GLU A 43 -7.30 4.91 -0.92
CA GLU A 43 -7.92 4.98 -2.25
C GLU A 43 -7.70 3.68 -3.06
N ALA A 44 -6.50 3.09 -2.96
CA ALA A 44 -6.15 1.85 -3.67
C ALA A 44 -6.91 0.64 -3.10
N THR A 45 -7.03 0.57 -1.77
CA THR A 45 -7.81 -0.46 -1.06
C THR A 45 -9.28 -0.41 -1.44
N GLU A 46 -9.86 0.79 -1.59
CA GLU A 46 -11.22 0.95 -2.08
C GLU A 46 -11.40 0.37 -3.50
N GLN A 47 -10.42 0.54 -4.39
CA GLN A 47 -10.49 -0.10 -5.71
C GLN A 47 -10.48 -1.62 -5.62
N ILE A 48 -9.69 -2.22 -4.72
CA ILE A 48 -9.72 -3.67 -4.48
C ILE A 48 -11.10 -4.10 -3.96
N HIS A 49 -11.66 -3.37 -3.01
CA HIS A 49 -13.00 -3.64 -2.48
C HIS A 49 -14.06 -3.64 -3.59
N LEU A 50 -14.08 -2.58 -4.42
CA LEU A 50 -15.01 -2.46 -5.54
C LEU A 50 -14.82 -3.57 -6.57
N ALA A 51 -13.58 -3.97 -6.88
CA ALA A 51 -13.31 -5.10 -7.78
C ALA A 51 -13.86 -6.43 -7.20
N VAL A 52 -13.67 -6.67 -5.91
CA VAL A 52 -14.21 -7.85 -5.21
C VAL A 52 -15.75 -7.89 -5.31
N GLN A 53 -16.43 -6.76 -5.18
CA GLN A 53 -17.90 -6.69 -5.32
C GLN A 53 -18.41 -7.08 -6.71
N GLN A 54 -17.56 -7.03 -7.74
CA GLN A 54 -17.88 -7.38 -9.13
C GLN A 54 -17.57 -8.85 -9.49
N LEU A 55 -16.98 -9.62 -8.58
CA LEU A 55 -16.71 -11.05 -8.79
C LEU A 55 -18.00 -11.81 -9.15
N GLY A 56 -17.93 -12.59 -10.23
CA GLY A 56 -19.07 -13.36 -10.76
C GLY A 56 -20.15 -12.51 -11.47
N LYS A 57 -19.94 -11.19 -11.62
CA LYS A 57 -20.90 -10.27 -12.25
C LYS A 57 -20.37 -9.65 -13.53
N GLN A 58 -19.37 -8.78 -13.43
CA GLN A 58 -18.89 -7.96 -14.55
C GLN A 58 -17.36 -8.02 -14.65
N PRO A 59 -16.80 -8.94 -15.48
CA PRO A 59 -15.36 -9.09 -15.65
C PRO A 59 -14.65 -7.78 -16.05
N GLN A 60 -15.27 -6.98 -16.92
CA GLN A 60 -14.71 -5.70 -17.35
C GLN A 60 -14.56 -4.70 -16.19
N ALA A 61 -15.55 -4.63 -15.29
CA ALA A 61 -15.48 -3.75 -14.12
C ALA A 61 -14.37 -4.18 -13.15
N ILE A 62 -14.14 -5.50 -12.98
CA ILE A 62 -13.01 -6.02 -12.19
C ILE A 62 -11.68 -5.51 -12.77
N LEU A 63 -11.49 -5.59 -14.09
CA LEU A 63 -10.27 -5.15 -14.76
C LEU A 63 -10.04 -3.63 -14.64
N GLU A 64 -11.11 -2.84 -14.72
CA GLU A 64 -11.03 -1.38 -14.55
C GLU A 64 -10.58 -0.99 -13.14
N HIS A 65 -11.19 -1.59 -12.11
CA HIS A 65 -10.81 -1.33 -10.72
C HIS A 65 -9.40 -1.84 -10.40
N ALA A 66 -9.03 -3.04 -10.87
CA ALA A 66 -7.67 -3.56 -10.71
C ALA A 66 -6.64 -2.63 -11.35
N THR A 67 -6.90 -2.12 -12.56
CA THR A 67 -6.01 -1.17 -13.24
C THR A 67 -5.86 0.15 -12.45
N ARG A 68 -6.94 0.65 -11.86
CA ARG A 68 -6.89 1.85 -11.00
C ARG A 68 -6.08 1.60 -9.73
N ALA A 69 -6.25 0.44 -9.09
CA ALA A 69 -5.47 0.05 -7.92
C ALA A 69 -3.96 0.04 -8.22
N LYS A 70 -3.54 -0.55 -9.35
CA LYS A 70 -2.13 -0.53 -9.79
C LYS A 70 -1.60 0.90 -9.99
N LYS A 71 -2.39 1.80 -10.57
CA LYS A 71 -1.98 3.21 -10.74
C LYS A 71 -1.77 3.92 -9.39
N LEU A 72 -2.59 3.59 -8.40
CA LEU A 72 -2.49 4.17 -7.06
C LEU A 72 -1.29 3.58 -6.30
N GLU A 73 -1.01 2.29 -6.42
CA GLU A 73 0.22 1.67 -5.90
C GLU A 73 1.48 2.39 -6.43
N ASN A 74 1.59 2.59 -7.75
CA ASN A 74 2.70 3.33 -8.36
C ASN A 74 2.83 4.76 -7.80
N ARG A 75 1.70 5.39 -7.43
CA ARG A 75 1.70 6.71 -6.78
C ARG A 75 2.21 6.63 -5.34
N VAL A 76 1.89 5.58 -4.58
CA VAL A 76 2.48 5.33 -3.25
C VAL A 76 3.98 5.14 -3.37
N GLU A 77 4.45 4.33 -4.33
CA GLU A 77 5.90 4.12 -4.55
C GLU A 77 6.61 5.44 -4.90
N GLY A 78 6.00 6.26 -5.77
CA GLY A 78 6.52 7.58 -6.12
C GLY A 78 6.60 8.52 -4.91
N LEU A 79 5.61 8.50 -4.01
CA LEU A 79 5.63 9.26 -2.76
C LEU A 79 6.71 8.74 -1.81
N TYR A 80 6.82 7.41 -1.67
CA TYR A 80 7.85 6.75 -0.87
C TYR A 80 9.27 7.17 -1.28
N ARG A 81 9.58 7.11 -2.59
CA ARG A 81 10.91 7.52 -3.11
C ARG A 81 11.21 8.99 -2.85
N LYS A 82 10.21 9.87 -2.99
CA LYS A 82 10.35 11.30 -2.65
C LYS A 82 10.55 11.51 -1.16
N ALA A 83 9.77 10.81 -0.34
CA ALA A 83 9.85 10.89 1.12
C ALA A 83 11.22 10.45 1.63
N LEU A 84 11.82 9.40 1.05
CA LEU A 84 13.19 9.00 1.35
C LEU A 84 14.20 10.08 0.99
N SER A 85 14.11 10.65 -0.22
CA SER A 85 15.02 11.70 -0.66
C SER A 85 15.03 12.89 0.30
N GLU A 86 13.87 13.33 0.78
CA GLU A 86 13.78 14.40 1.78
C GLU A 86 14.24 13.97 3.17
N LEU A 87 13.89 12.74 3.59
CA LEU A 87 14.22 12.23 4.93
C LEU A 87 15.73 12.20 5.20
N PHE A 88 16.55 11.91 4.17
CA PHE A 88 18.00 11.84 4.30
C PHE A 88 18.74 13.17 4.18
N LYS A 89 18.05 14.30 3.90
CA LYS A 89 18.72 15.62 3.80
C LYS A 89 19.06 16.27 5.13
N GLY A 90 18.48 15.81 6.25
CA GLY A 90 18.61 16.44 7.56
C GLY A 90 19.39 15.60 8.58
N ALA A 91 20.44 14.88 8.14
CA ALA A 91 21.23 14.02 9.02
C ALA A 91 22.59 14.67 9.34
N ASP A 92 22.63 15.54 10.34
CA ASP A 92 23.87 16.17 10.83
C ASP A 92 24.36 15.51 12.13
N GLU A 93 23.46 14.90 12.92
CA GLU A 93 23.77 14.23 14.19
C GLU A 93 23.38 12.74 14.25
N VAL A 94 24.07 11.96 15.10
CA VAL A 94 23.80 10.51 15.28
C VAL A 94 22.39 10.23 15.83
N SER A 95 21.85 11.13 16.66
CA SER A 95 20.48 11.09 17.18
C SER A 95 19.44 11.17 16.05
N GLU A 96 19.67 12.04 15.07
CA GLU A 96 18.80 12.24 13.90
C GLU A 96 18.81 11.01 12.99
N VAL A 97 19.95 10.31 12.89
CA VAL A 97 20.04 9.05 12.13
C VAL A 97 19.09 7.99 12.67
N LEU A 98 18.93 7.87 13.99
CA LEU A 98 17.99 6.91 14.58
C LEU A 98 16.54 7.25 14.21
N ASP A 99 16.16 8.52 14.25
CA ASP A 99 14.80 8.94 13.90
C ASP A 99 14.52 8.80 12.39
N ILE A 100 15.53 9.03 11.55
CA ILE A 100 15.49 8.72 10.11
C ILE A 100 15.25 7.22 9.89
N LEU A 101 15.97 6.35 10.58
CA LEU A 101 15.80 4.89 10.43
C LEU A 101 14.39 4.44 10.83
N LYS A 102 13.87 4.94 11.96
CA LYS A 102 12.48 4.66 12.39
C LYS A 102 11.47 5.10 11.35
N MET A 103 11.55 6.35 10.87
CA MET A 103 10.62 6.88 9.88
C MET A 103 10.71 6.14 8.54
N ARG A 104 11.93 5.79 8.11
CA ARG A 104 12.16 4.99 6.90
C ARG A 104 11.46 3.64 6.99
N GLU A 105 11.47 3.00 8.15
CA GLU A 105 10.80 1.71 8.33
C GLU A 105 9.28 1.84 8.22
N ILE A 106 8.69 2.87 8.85
CA ILE A 106 7.27 3.17 8.70
C ILE A 106 6.89 3.43 7.23
N TYR A 107 7.69 4.21 6.51
CA TYR A 107 7.49 4.41 5.07
C TYR A 107 7.59 3.11 4.26
N ARG A 108 8.52 2.23 4.62
CA ARG A 108 8.69 0.93 3.97
C ARG A 108 7.46 0.06 4.18
N HIS A 109 6.92 0.01 5.40
CA HIS A 109 5.72 -0.77 5.70
C HIS A 109 4.51 -0.34 4.88
N VAL A 110 4.28 0.98 4.75
CA VAL A 110 3.20 1.51 3.90
C VAL A 110 3.43 1.18 2.41
N SER A 111 4.69 1.23 1.95
CA SER A 111 5.03 0.81 0.57
C SER A 111 4.76 -0.69 0.36
N ASN A 112 5.16 -1.54 1.30
CA ASN A 112 4.92 -2.98 1.22
C ASN A 112 3.42 -3.31 1.23
N ALA A 113 2.61 -2.54 1.98
CA ALA A 113 1.15 -2.65 1.93
C ALA A 113 0.61 -2.36 0.52
N ALA A 114 1.15 -1.34 -0.16
CA ALA A 114 0.80 -1.03 -1.54
C ALA A 114 1.21 -2.15 -2.51
N ASP A 115 2.35 -2.82 -2.29
CA ASP A 115 2.72 -4.01 -3.08
C ASP A 115 1.68 -5.13 -2.94
N ARG A 116 1.10 -5.32 -1.73
CA ARG A 116 0.02 -6.30 -1.54
C ARG A 116 -1.26 -5.91 -2.31
N ILE A 117 -1.51 -4.61 -2.49
CA ILE A 117 -2.58 -4.11 -3.37
C ILE A 117 -2.32 -4.51 -4.84
N ASP A 118 -1.08 -4.38 -5.33
CA ASP A 118 -0.74 -4.82 -6.70
C ASP A 118 -0.96 -6.32 -6.87
N GLU A 119 -0.54 -7.13 -5.89
CA GLU A 119 -0.76 -8.57 -5.89
C GLU A 119 -2.26 -8.93 -5.94
N ALA A 120 -3.08 -8.29 -5.10
CA ALA A 120 -4.54 -8.46 -5.12
C ALA A 120 -5.13 -8.08 -6.48
N ALA A 121 -4.71 -6.95 -7.06
CA ALA A 121 -5.14 -6.49 -8.39
C ALA A 121 -4.76 -7.47 -9.51
N ASN A 122 -3.57 -8.07 -9.44
CA ASN A 122 -3.11 -9.08 -10.39
C ASN A 122 -3.97 -10.35 -10.29
N VAL A 123 -4.28 -10.82 -9.07
CA VAL A 123 -5.15 -12.00 -8.87
C VAL A 123 -6.57 -11.72 -9.36
N LEU A 124 -7.12 -10.53 -9.10
CA LEU A 124 -8.43 -10.11 -9.60
C LEU A 124 -8.47 -10.09 -11.13
N SER A 125 -7.43 -9.56 -11.78
CA SER A 125 -7.31 -9.54 -13.23
C SER A 125 -7.25 -10.94 -13.82
N ASP A 126 -6.48 -11.84 -13.20
CA ASP A 126 -6.37 -13.26 -13.59
C ASP A 126 -7.70 -14.03 -13.43
N ILE A 127 -8.51 -13.66 -12.43
CA ILE A 127 -9.88 -14.18 -12.27
C ILE A 127 -10.77 -13.67 -13.42
N ALA A 128 -10.78 -12.36 -13.69
CA ALA A 128 -11.64 -11.75 -14.71
C ALA A 128 -11.36 -12.29 -16.13
N VAL A 129 -10.09 -12.47 -16.49
CA VAL A 129 -9.69 -12.98 -17.82
C VAL A 129 -10.15 -14.42 -18.05
N LYS A 130 -10.26 -15.27 -17.03
CA LYS A 130 -10.74 -16.66 -17.22
C LYS A 130 -12.27 -16.82 -17.12
N ILE A 131 -12.98 -15.80 -16.66
CA ILE A 131 -14.45 -15.78 -16.66
C ILE A 131 -14.98 -15.27 -18.01
N THR A 132 -14.16 -14.49 -18.72
CA THR A 132 -14.42 -14.05 -20.09
C THR A 132 -14.10 -15.16 -21.08
#